data_AF-A0A3M1VF28-F1
#
_entry.id   AF-A0A3M1VF28-F1
#
_cell.length_a   1.000
_cell.length_b   1.000
_cell.length_c   1.000
_cell.angle_alpha   90.00
_cell.angle_beta   90.00
_cell.angle_gamma   90.00
#
_symmetry.space_group_name_H-M   'P 1'
#
loop_
_entity.id
_entity.type
_entity.pdbx_description
1 polymer ?
#
loop_
_entity_poly.entity_id
_entity_poly.type
_entity_poly.pdbx_seq_one_letter_code
_entity_poly.pdbx_strand_id
1 'polypeptide(L)'
;MEYYQMRYVENIFELFKAAYDRDTPEYNKPWISSWPYQEHAGPKPENAEKNLPVDFFTFNGPKEFIPWFNWSLSPKPDYFPSSLVEPLIQKSNDFDSKLLKTFGLQYDLEKHRDAIARNNAQDYILMNAYPMPGPQVGKRILDFGAGNGRQANLLSQLEDEQLVYIGVDAIPKSYCLQHLYYSVTDRPFYDYVVDPTSTVLDDNSRGIYHLPTWRFDLIPDNYVDKIVTVQV
;
A
#
# COMPACT_ATOMS: atom_id res chain seq x y z
N MET A 1 24.90 -11.80 7.51
CA MET A 1 23.53 -11.49 7.99
C MET A 1 23.58 -10.13 8.63
N GLU A 2 23.47 -9.08 7.82
CA GLU A 2 23.30 -7.73 8.34
C GLU A 2 21.87 -7.60 8.85
N TYR A 3 21.72 -7.10 10.07
CA TYR A 3 20.42 -6.75 10.63
C TYR A 3 19.79 -5.70 9.72
N TYR A 4 18.65 -6.02 9.09
CA TYR A 4 17.79 -5.02 8.47
C TYR A 4 17.36 -4.04 9.56
N GLN A 5 18.03 -2.88 9.63
CA GLN A 5 17.58 -1.76 10.45
C GLN A 5 16.14 -1.45 10.03
N MET A 6 15.22 -1.43 10.99
CA MET A 6 13.86 -0.95 10.76
C MET A 6 13.95 0.44 10.11
N ARG A 7 13.43 0.56 8.88
CA ARG A 7 13.36 1.81 8.12
C ARG A 7 12.16 2.68 8.56
N TYR A 8 11.76 2.54 9.82
CA TYR A 8 10.62 3.26 10.36
C TYR A 8 11.01 4.71 10.62
N VAL A 9 10.23 5.63 10.06
CA VAL A 9 10.41 7.05 10.22
C VAL A 9 9.25 7.62 11.04
N GLU A 10 9.52 8.00 12.30
CA GLU A 10 8.51 8.48 13.25
C GLU A 10 7.74 9.71 12.76
N ASN A 11 8.38 10.55 11.94
CA ASN A 11 7.82 11.81 11.45
C ASN A 11 7.37 11.74 9.97
N ILE A 12 7.01 10.55 9.46
CA ILE A 12 6.64 10.36 8.05
C ILE A 12 5.55 11.34 7.55
N PHE A 13 4.59 11.69 8.41
CA PHE A 13 3.53 12.64 8.06
C PHE A 13 4.05 14.05 7.82
N GLU A 14 5.00 14.50 8.63
CA GLU A 14 5.62 15.82 8.47
C GLU A 14 6.56 15.83 7.25
N LEU A 15 7.23 14.71 6.96
CA LEU A 15 7.99 14.56 5.71
C LEU A 15 7.09 14.59 4.47
N PHE A 16 5.93 13.95 4.52
CA PHE A 16 4.94 14.00 3.43
C PHE A 16 4.48 15.44 3.17
N LYS A 17 4.13 16.20 4.21
CA LYS A 17 3.77 17.62 4.09
C LYS A 17 4.92 18.45 3.55
N ALA A 18 6.13 18.26 4.08
CA ALA A 18 7.30 19.00 3.62
C ALA A 18 7.62 18.70 2.14
N ALA A 19 7.45 17.46 1.70
CA ALA A 19 7.58 17.08 0.29
C ALA A 19 6.48 17.73 -0.57
N TYR A 20 5.23 17.73 -0.10
CA TYR A 20 4.13 18.41 -0.76
C TYR A 20 4.42 19.91 -0.92
N ASP A 21 4.79 20.61 0.16
CA ASP A 21 5.09 22.05 0.14
C ASP A 21 6.29 22.39 -0.75
N ARG A 22 7.33 21.54 -0.73
CA ARG A 22 8.51 21.68 -1.60
C ARG A 22 8.14 21.55 -3.07
N ASP A 23 7.29 20.60 -3.42
CA ASP A 23 6.99 20.26 -4.81
C ASP A 23 5.82 21.10 -5.37
N THR A 24 4.94 21.63 -4.51
CA THR A 24 3.74 22.40 -4.89
C THR A 24 3.98 23.54 -5.89
N PRO A 25 5.07 24.36 -5.79
CA PRO A 25 5.32 25.46 -6.72
C PRO A 25 5.44 25.04 -8.20
N GLU A 26 5.79 23.77 -8.48
CA GLU A 26 6.01 23.26 -9.84
C GLU A 26 4.80 22.47 -10.41
N TYR A 27 3.88 22.00 -9.55
CA TYR A 27 2.87 21.00 -9.94
C TYR A 27 1.43 21.37 -9.56
N ASN A 28 1.06 22.65 -9.62
CA ASN A 28 -0.32 23.11 -9.40
C ASN A 28 -1.24 22.71 -10.59
N LYS A 29 -1.35 21.40 -10.86
CA LYS A 29 -2.24 20.85 -11.87
C LYS A 29 -3.65 20.79 -11.26
N PRO A 30 -4.70 21.21 -12.00
CA PRO A 30 -6.08 21.24 -11.49
C PRO A 30 -6.58 19.93 -10.89
N TRP A 31 -6.02 18.79 -11.33
CA TRP A 31 -6.40 17.48 -10.82
C TRP A 31 -5.77 17.12 -9.46
N ILE A 32 -4.67 17.76 -9.05
CA ILE A 32 -4.12 17.67 -7.68
C ILE A 32 -5.03 18.50 -6.75
N SER A 33 -5.48 19.66 -7.23
CA SER A 33 -6.49 20.48 -6.54
C SER A 33 -7.93 19.97 -6.65
N SER A 34 -8.20 18.83 -7.33
CA SER A 34 -9.55 18.22 -7.41
C SER A 34 -9.75 17.04 -6.44
N TRP A 35 -8.76 16.75 -5.60
CA TRP A 35 -8.87 15.88 -4.41
C TRP A 35 -9.69 16.44 -3.24
N PRO A 36 -10.17 17.71 -3.20
CA PRO A 36 -11.07 18.21 -2.17
C PRO A 36 -12.40 17.48 -2.02
N TYR A 37 -12.71 16.45 -2.82
CA TYR A 37 -13.91 15.65 -2.56
C TYR A 37 -13.93 15.10 -1.12
N GLN A 38 -12.79 14.71 -0.56
CA GLN A 38 -12.71 14.30 0.85
C GLN A 38 -12.54 15.49 1.83
N GLU A 39 -11.86 16.58 1.42
CA GLU A 39 -11.80 17.81 2.25
C GLU A 39 -13.18 18.45 2.43
N HIS A 40 -14.02 18.41 1.40
CA HIS A 40 -15.40 18.90 1.42
C HIS A 40 -16.38 17.94 2.09
N ALA A 41 -16.09 16.64 2.10
CA ALA A 41 -16.93 15.65 2.80
C ALA A 41 -16.85 15.81 4.33
N GLY A 42 -15.76 16.40 4.83
CA GLY A 42 -15.49 16.52 6.26
C GLY A 42 -15.34 15.15 6.95
N PRO A 43 -15.01 15.15 8.26
CA PRO A 43 -15.04 13.92 9.02
C PRO A 43 -16.46 13.37 9.07
N LYS A 44 -16.59 12.03 9.02
CA LYS A 44 -17.87 11.32 9.13
C LYS A 44 -18.03 10.79 10.56
N PRO A 45 -18.71 11.49 11.48
CA PRO A 45 -18.73 11.12 12.89
C PRO A 45 -19.32 9.72 13.14
N GLU A 46 -20.24 9.27 12.27
CA GLU A 46 -20.83 7.94 12.29
C GLU A 46 -19.81 6.80 12.10
N ASN A 47 -18.63 7.10 11.52
CA ASN A 47 -17.54 6.15 11.39
C ASN A 47 -16.84 5.90 12.74
N ALA A 48 -16.82 6.89 13.65
CA ALA A 48 -16.18 6.75 14.96
C ALA A 48 -16.85 5.65 15.79
N GLU A 49 -18.18 5.62 15.80
CA GLU A 49 -18.99 4.62 16.50
C GLU A 49 -18.73 3.19 16.02
N LYS A 50 -18.30 3.05 14.77
CA LYS A 50 -17.98 1.77 14.12
C LYS A 50 -16.48 1.46 14.13
N ASN A 51 -15.67 2.31 14.77
CA ASN A 51 -14.20 2.23 14.76
C ASN A 51 -13.64 2.15 13.32
N LEU A 52 -14.13 3.02 12.44
CA LEU A 52 -13.73 3.18 11.04
C LEU A 52 -12.92 4.48 10.87
N PRO A 53 -12.19 4.68 9.75
CA PRO A 53 -11.47 5.92 9.51
C PRO A 53 -12.46 7.10 9.44
N VAL A 54 -12.23 8.09 10.29
CA VAL A 54 -13.04 9.33 10.38
C VAL A 54 -12.40 10.50 9.65
N ASP A 55 -11.08 10.45 9.47
CA ASP A 55 -10.25 11.46 8.83
C ASP A 55 -9.20 10.74 8.00
N PHE A 56 -8.86 11.28 6.83
CA PHE A 56 -7.88 10.75 5.89
C PHE A 56 -6.66 11.68 5.73
N PHE A 57 -6.68 12.86 6.35
CA PHE A 57 -5.66 13.89 6.18
C PHE A 57 -4.69 13.97 7.37
N THR A 58 -5.08 13.53 8.56
CA THR A 58 -4.19 13.50 9.73
C THR A 58 -3.71 12.09 10.03
N PHE A 59 -2.41 11.87 10.14
CA PHE A 59 -1.83 10.59 10.56
C PHE A 59 -1.33 10.67 12.01
N ASN A 60 -1.83 9.80 12.88
CA ASN A 60 -1.50 9.77 14.32
C ASN A 60 -0.68 8.54 14.74
N GLY A 61 -0.05 7.85 13.78
CA GLY A 61 0.80 6.69 14.03
C GLY A 61 0.15 5.33 13.70
N PRO A 62 0.88 4.22 13.97
CA PRO A 62 0.52 2.88 13.50
C PRO A 62 -0.85 2.36 13.94
N LYS A 63 -1.40 2.85 15.07
CA LYS A 63 -2.74 2.47 15.55
C LYS A 63 -3.85 2.72 14.53
N GLU A 64 -3.61 3.59 13.55
CA GLU A 64 -4.53 3.91 12.45
C GLU A 64 -4.74 2.72 11.49
N PHE A 65 -3.92 1.65 11.55
CA PHE A 65 -4.20 0.40 10.83
C PHE A 65 -5.51 -0.27 11.28
N ILE A 66 -5.83 -0.20 12.58
CA ILE A 66 -7.00 -0.85 13.17
C ILE A 66 -8.32 -0.38 12.53
N PRO A 67 -8.61 0.94 12.45
CA PRO A 67 -9.82 1.39 11.79
C PRO A 67 -9.84 1.06 10.29
N TRP A 68 -8.69 1.09 9.62
CA TRP A 68 -8.57 0.67 8.21
C TRP A 68 -8.90 -0.80 7.99
N PHE A 69 -8.40 -1.68 8.86
CA PHE A 69 -8.78 -3.10 8.86
C PHE A 69 -10.28 -3.26 9.11
N ASN A 70 -10.83 -2.53 10.07
CA ASN A 70 -12.26 -2.58 10.35
C ASN A 70 -13.13 -2.16 9.15
N TRP A 71 -12.66 -1.22 8.35
CA TRP A 71 -13.35 -0.77 7.15
C TRP A 71 -13.48 -1.85 6.08
N SER A 72 -12.50 -2.76 6.05
CA SER A 72 -12.41 -3.86 5.08
C SER A 72 -13.08 -5.15 5.53
N LEU A 73 -13.80 -5.14 6.66
CA LEU A 73 -14.39 -6.36 7.26
C LEU A 73 -15.62 -6.92 6.56
N SER A 74 -16.15 -6.23 5.54
CA SER A 74 -17.34 -6.72 4.85
C SER A 74 -17.00 -8.02 4.10
N PRO A 75 -17.65 -9.15 4.46
CA PRO A 75 -17.38 -10.42 3.80
C PRO A 75 -17.69 -10.30 2.31
N LYS A 76 -16.77 -10.79 1.48
CA LYS A 76 -16.94 -10.86 0.03
C LYS A 76 -17.25 -12.31 -0.37
N PRO A 77 -17.96 -12.53 -1.50
CA PRO A 77 -18.16 -13.87 -2.02
C PRO A 77 -16.81 -14.58 -2.24
N ASP A 78 -16.78 -15.90 -2.04
CA ASP A 78 -15.66 -16.74 -2.46
C ASP A 78 -15.82 -17.05 -3.96
N TYR A 79 -14.85 -16.62 -4.76
CA TYR A 79 -14.81 -16.85 -6.20
C TYR A 79 -13.96 -18.07 -6.60
N PHE A 80 -13.16 -18.59 -5.68
CA PHE A 80 -12.15 -19.63 -5.96
C PHE A 80 -12.20 -20.79 -4.96
N PRO A 81 -11.77 -22.01 -5.35
CA PRO A 81 -11.72 -23.15 -4.45
C PRO A 81 -10.79 -22.91 -3.26
N SER A 82 -11.17 -23.38 -2.07
CA SER A 82 -10.36 -23.21 -0.84
C SER A 82 -8.93 -23.76 -0.98
N SER A 83 -8.73 -24.83 -1.74
CA SER A 83 -7.39 -25.38 -1.99
C SER A 83 -6.43 -24.39 -2.67
N LEU A 84 -6.96 -23.44 -3.46
CA LEU A 84 -6.19 -22.38 -4.10
C LEU A 84 -6.00 -21.18 -3.17
N VAL A 85 -7.04 -20.79 -2.44
CA VAL A 85 -7.07 -19.52 -1.67
C VAL A 85 -6.40 -19.66 -0.30
N GLU A 86 -6.58 -20.78 0.40
CA GLU A 86 -6.13 -20.91 1.80
C GLU A 86 -4.62 -20.76 2.02
N PRO A 87 -3.72 -21.26 1.15
CA PRO A 87 -2.29 -21.00 1.27
C PRO A 87 -1.95 -19.50 1.17
N LEU A 88 -2.67 -18.75 0.32
CA LEU A 88 -2.50 -17.30 0.16
C LEU A 88 -3.06 -16.54 1.35
N ILE A 89 -4.20 -16.98 1.91
CA ILE A 89 -4.77 -16.40 3.13
C ILE A 89 -3.77 -16.53 4.28
N GLN A 90 -3.19 -17.72 4.45
CA GLN A 90 -2.21 -17.94 5.51
C GLN A 90 -1.01 -17.00 5.36
N LYS A 91 -0.44 -16.88 4.16
CA LYS A 91 0.68 -15.95 3.88
C LYS A 91 0.31 -14.49 4.16
N SER A 92 -0.87 -14.06 3.71
CA SER A 92 -1.33 -12.69 3.96
C SER A 92 -1.49 -12.44 5.46
N ASN A 93 -2.10 -13.37 6.18
CA ASN A 93 -2.36 -13.25 7.61
C ASN A 93 -1.06 -13.29 8.45
N ASP A 94 -0.09 -14.12 8.05
CA ASP A 94 1.22 -14.18 8.71
C ASP A 94 2.00 -12.87 8.55
N PHE A 95 1.94 -12.27 7.36
CA PHE A 95 2.53 -10.96 7.12
C PHE A 95 1.85 -9.85 7.95
N ASP A 96 0.52 -9.81 7.96
CA ASP A 96 -0.22 -8.80 8.74
C ASP A 96 -0.02 -9.01 10.25
N SER A 97 0.15 -10.25 10.71
CA SER A 97 0.55 -10.56 12.08
C SER A 97 1.96 -10.04 12.41
N LYS A 98 2.93 -10.19 11.49
CA LYS A 98 4.27 -9.58 11.60
C LYS A 98 4.16 -8.05 11.72
N LEU A 99 3.37 -7.41 10.85
CA LEU A 99 3.12 -5.97 10.86
C LEU A 99 2.56 -5.50 12.22
N LEU A 100 1.46 -6.12 12.67
CA LEU A 100 0.82 -5.79 13.94
C LEU A 100 1.79 -5.94 15.12
N LYS A 101 2.56 -7.05 15.15
CA LYS A 101 3.58 -7.29 16.19
C LYS A 101 4.69 -6.24 16.16
N THR A 102 5.20 -5.87 14.99
CA THR A 102 6.25 -4.84 14.82
C THR A 102 5.82 -3.52 15.45
N PHE A 103 4.56 -3.15 15.32
CA PHE A 103 4.03 -1.89 15.84
C PHE A 103 3.32 -2.01 17.19
N GLY A 104 3.42 -3.16 17.87
CA GLY A 104 2.80 -3.38 19.19
C GLY A 104 1.27 -3.29 19.18
N LEU A 105 0.64 -3.61 18.04
CA LEU A 105 -0.80 -3.51 17.84
C LEU A 105 -1.48 -4.83 18.17
N GLN A 106 -2.64 -4.74 18.81
CA GLN A 106 -3.52 -5.89 19.07
C GLN A 106 -4.72 -5.82 18.14
N TYR A 107 -4.98 -6.92 17.44
CA TYR A 107 -6.13 -7.08 16.56
C TYR A 107 -6.61 -8.53 16.56
N ASP A 108 -7.88 -8.74 16.26
CA ASP A 108 -8.47 -10.07 16.11
C ASP A 108 -8.02 -10.68 14.78
N LEU A 109 -7.04 -11.59 14.85
CA LEU A 109 -6.47 -12.24 13.68
C LEU A 109 -7.42 -13.25 13.03
N GLU A 110 -8.38 -13.83 13.76
CA GLU A 110 -9.37 -14.73 13.16
C GLU A 110 -10.32 -13.91 12.28
N LYS A 111 -10.83 -12.80 12.82
CA LYS A 111 -11.65 -11.85 12.07
C LYS A 111 -10.90 -11.23 10.89
N HIS A 112 -9.63 -10.90 11.09
CA HIS A 112 -8.75 -10.42 10.01
C HIS A 112 -8.63 -11.45 8.89
N ARG A 113 -8.39 -12.72 9.26
CA ARG A 113 -8.21 -13.82 8.32
C ARG A 113 -9.44 -14.00 7.43
N ASP A 114 -10.63 -13.99 8.03
CA ASP A 114 -11.88 -14.28 7.34
C ASP A 114 -12.31 -13.19 6.35
N ALA A 115 -11.87 -11.95 6.56
CA ALA A 115 -12.20 -10.83 5.68
C ALA A 115 -10.99 -10.32 4.89
N ILE A 116 -9.99 -9.76 5.57
CA ILE A 116 -8.92 -8.96 4.95
C ILE A 116 -7.93 -9.84 4.19
N ALA A 117 -7.42 -10.90 4.85
CA ALA A 117 -6.48 -11.83 4.23
C ALA A 117 -7.14 -12.64 3.10
N ARG A 118 -8.41 -13.05 3.31
CA ARG A 118 -9.25 -13.66 2.26
C ARG A 118 -9.42 -12.75 1.05
N ASN A 119 -9.81 -11.51 1.24
CA ASN A 119 -9.94 -10.55 0.14
C ASN A 119 -8.60 -10.37 -0.59
N ASN A 120 -7.48 -10.34 0.14
CA ASN A 120 -6.16 -10.11 -0.45
C ASN A 120 -5.74 -11.29 -1.33
N ALA A 121 -6.00 -12.51 -0.85
CA ALA A 121 -5.78 -13.73 -1.62
C ALA A 121 -6.62 -13.76 -2.91
N GLN A 122 -7.90 -13.37 -2.84
CA GLN A 122 -8.76 -13.31 -4.01
C GLN A 122 -8.31 -12.24 -5.01
N ASP A 123 -7.94 -11.05 -4.53
CA ASP A 123 -7.39 -9.98 -5.37
C ASP A 123 -6.10 -10.43 -6.05
N TYR A 124 -5.19 -11.08 -5.32
CA TYR A 124 -3.96 -11.63 -5.88
C TYR A 124 -4.22 -12.66 -6.99
N ILE A 125 -5.19 -13.56 -6.79
CA ILE A 125 -5.56 -14.53 -7.82
C ILE A 125 -6.15 -13.81 -9.04
N LEU A 126 -7.09 -12.88 -8.85
CA LEU A 126 -7.72 -12.13 -9.95
C LEU A 126 -6.68 -11.33 -10.76
N MET A 127 -5.76 -10.68 -10.05
CA MET A 127 -4.64 -9.95 -10.64
C MET A 127 -3.76 -10.85 -11.51
N ASN A 128 -3.64 -12.14 -11.18
CA ASN A 128 -2.74 -13.08 -11.85
C ASN A 128 -3.47 -14.22 -12.58
N ALA A 129 -4.79 -14.08 -12.81
CA ALA A 129 -5.63 -15.16 -13.33
C ALA A 129 -5.32 -15.51 -14.79
N TYR A 130 -4.82 -14.55 -15.56
CA TYR A 130 -4.46 -14.76 -16.95
C TYR A 130 -3.00 -15.20 -17.06
N PRO A 131 -2.72 -16.44 -17.52
CA PRO A 131 -1.36 -16.91 -17.69
C PRO A 131 -0.68 -16.12 -18.81
N MET A 132 0.34 -15.34 -18.43
CA MET A 132 1.22 -14.68 -19.39
C MET A 132 2.39 -15.63 -19.70
N PRO A 133 2.83 -15.76 -20.98
CA PRO A 133 4.07 -16.43 -21.32
C PRO A 133 5.21 -15.92 -20.43
N GLY A 134 6.14 -16.78 -20.01
CA GLY A 134 7.22 -16.42 -19.05
C GLY A 134 7.93 -15.08 -19.32
N PRO A 135 8.30 -14.73 -20.57
CA PRO A 135 8.90 -13.43 -20.90
C PRO A 135 7.98 -12.21 -20.72
N GLN A 136 6.68 -12.41 -20.56
CA GLN A 136 5.63 -11.39 -20.45
C GLN A 136 4.99 -11.35 -19.05
N VAL A 137 5.49 -12.12 -18.08
CA VAL A 137 5.09 -11.99 -16.69
C VAL A 137 5.52 -10.59 -16.23
N GLY A 138 4.54 -9.74 -15.92
CA GLY A 138 4.80 -8.37 -15.52
C GLY A 138 5.63 -8.31 -14.25
N LYS A 139 6.75 -7.59 -14.29
CA LYS A 139 7.69 -7.44 -13.17
C LYS A 139 7.59 -6.06 -12.54
N ARG A 140 7.00 -5.10 -13.25
CA ARG A 140 6.86 -3.70 -12.83
C ARG A 140 5.39 -3.39 -12.62
N ILE A 141 4.98 -3.33 -11.35
CA ILE A 141 3.60 -3.17 -10.94
C ILE A 141 3.42 -1.78 -10.35
N LEU A 142 2.45 -1.03 -10.85
CA LEU A 142 1.98 0.21 -10.24
C LEU A 142 0.68 -0.07 -9.48
N ASP A 143 0.64 0.22 -8.18
CA ASP A 143 -0.59 0.24 -7.38
C ASP A 143 -1.03 1.69 -7.15
N PHE A 144 -2.06 2.11 -7.87
CA PHE A 144 -2.54 3.49 -7.87
C PHE A 144 -3.68 3.68 -6.87
N GLY A 145 -3.41 4.46 -5.81
CA GLY A 145 -4.33 4.59 -4.68
C GLY A 145 -4.32 3.33 -3.81
N ALA A 146 -3.12 2.89 -3.41
CA ALA A 146 -2.87 1.60 -2.75
C ALA A 146 -3.52 1.43 -1.35
N GLY A 147 -4.28 2.42 -0.88
CA GLY A 147 -5.00 2.35 0.39
C GLY A 147 -4.05 2.30 1.58
N ASN A 148 -4.03 1.20 2.32
CA ASN A 148 -3.04 0.97 3.39
C ASN A 148 -1.84 0.14 2.92
N GLY A 149 -1.72 -0.17 1.63
CA GLY A 149 -0.60 -0.89 1.03
C GLY A 149 -0.77 -2.42 0.99
N ARG A 150 -1.95 -2.94 1.31
CA ARG A 150 -2.21 -4.39 1.44
C ARG A 150 -1.82 -5.22 0.21
N GLN A 151 -1.93 -4.68 -1.01
CA GLN A 151 -1.58 -5.45 -2.22
C GLN A 151 -0.09 -5.81 -2.28
N ALA A 152 0.79 -5.00 -1.66
CA ALA A 152 2.21 -5.31 -1.56
C ALA A 152 2.48 -6.59 -0.76
N ASN A 153 1.57 -7.03 0.11
CA ASN A 153 1.72 -8.21 0.95
C ASN A 153 2.06 -9.46 0.13
N LEU A 154 1.12 -9.94 -0.68
CA LEU A 154 1.31 -11.18 -1.45
C LEU A 154 2.24 -10.96 -2.65
N LEU A 155 2.16 -9.80 -3.30
CA LEU A 155 3.04 -9.48 -4.43
C LEU A 155 4.50 -9.48 -4.01
N SER A 156 4.86 -8.85 -2.88
CA SER A 156 6.25 -8.83 -2.41
C SER A 156 6.74 -10.21 -1.94
N GLN A 157 5.86 -11.14 -1.58
CA GLN A 157 6.25 -12.47 -1.09
C GLN A 157 6.34 -13.54 -2.16
N LEU A 158 5.55 -13.43 -3.22
CA LEU A 158 5.34 -14.51 -4.19
C LEU A 158 5.96 -14.23 -5.56
N GLU A 159 6.17 -12.97 -5.90
CA GLU A 159 6.82 -12.59 -7.14
C GLU A 159 8.35 -12.70 -7.05
N ASP A 160 9.00 -12.75 -8.22
CA ASP A 160 10.46 -12.83 -8.38
C ASP A 160 11.19 -11.71 -7.59
N GLU A 161 12.45 -11.94 -7.22
CA GLU A 161 13.37 -10.93 -6.71
C GLU A 161 13.49 -9.70 -7.63
N GLN A 162 13.20 -9.87 -8.93
CA GLN A 162 13.13 -8.81 -9.94
C GLN A 162 11.87 -7.94 -9.88
N LEU A 163 10.93 -8.18 -8.95
CA LEU A 163 9.75 -7.33 -8.79
C LEU A 163 10.15 -5.88 -8.50
N VAL A 164 9.53 -4.96 -9.24
CA VAL A 164 9.43 -3.53 -8.94
C VAL A 164 7.96 -3.26 -8.61
N TYR A 165 7.67 -2.99 -7.35
CA TYR A 165 6.35 -2.55 -6.91
C TYR A 165 6.39 -1.05 -6.68
N ILE A 166 5.47 -0.31 -7.29
CA ILE A 166 5.36 1.15 -7.16
C ILE A 166 4.02 1.44 -6.50
N GLY A 167 4.02 1.75 -5.22
CA GLY A 167 2.84 2.25 -4.52
C GLY A 167 2.73 3.75 -4.71
N VAL A 168 1.55 4.23 -5.11
CA VAL A 168 1.29 5.67 -5.15
C VAL A 168 0.01 6.04 -4.42
N ASP A 169 0.07 7.16 -3.69
CA ASP A 169 -1.09 7.74 -3.03
C ASP A 169 -0.94 9.25 -2.90
N ALA A 170 -2.07 9.96 -2.86
CA ALA A 170 -2.10 11.40 -2.60
C ALA A 170 -2.74 11.72 -1.24
N ILE A 171 -3.39 10.74 -0.61
CA ILE A 171 -4.03 10.88 0.70
C ILE A 171 -2.95 10.71 1.78
N PRO A 172 -2.71 11.73 2.63
CA PRO A 172 -1.61 11.70 3.60
C PRO A 172 -1.68 10.49 4.55
N LYS A 173 -2.87 10.15 5.08
CA LYS A 173 -3.01 9.00 5.97
C LYS A 173 -2.72 7.68 5.26
N SER A 174 -3.28 7.49 4.07
CA SER A 174 -3.05 6.29 3.25
C SER A 174 -1.56 6.13 2.95
N TYR A 175 -0.91 7.20 2.49
CA TYR A 175 0.53 7.23 2.25
C TYR A 175 1.33 6.84 3.50
N CYS A 176 1.03 7.43 4.64
CA CYS A 176 1.74 7.12 5.89
C CYS A 176 1.54 5.65 6.30
N LEU A 177 0.34 5.09 6.15
CA LEU A 177 0.08 3.68 6.42
C LEU A 177 0.84 2.78 5.45
N GLN A 178 0.86 3.12 4.16
CA GLN A 178 1.64 2.41 3.15
C GLN A 178 3.13 2.39 3.48
N HIS A 179 3.70 3.53 3.87
CA HIS A 179 5.10 3.61 4.32
C HIS A 179 5.39 2.59 5.43
N LEU A 180 4.54 2.54 6.46
CA LEU A 180 4.68 1.56 7.54
C LEU A 180 4.54 0.13 7.03
N TYR A 181 3.56 -0.13 6.17
CA TYR A 181 3.30 -1.45 5.62
C TYR A 181 4.49 -1.97 4.80
N TYR A 182 5.01 -1.14 3.90
CA TYR A 182 6.14 -1.45 3.03
C TYR A 182 7.45 -1.61 3.82
N SER A 183 7.62 -0.85 4.92
CA SER A 183 8.81 -0.94 5.79
C SER A 183 9.00 -2.30 6.47
N VAL A 184 7.94 -3.12 6.56
CA VAL A 184 7.96 -4.47 7.17
C VAL A 184 8.21 -5.58 6.14
N THR A 185 8.20 -5.24 4.85
CA THR A 185 8.56 -6.18 3.79
C THR A 185 10.04 -6.52 3.83
N ASP A 186 10.39 -7.71 3.36
CA ASP A 186 11.79 -8.15 3.29
C ASP A 186 12.48 -7.68 1.98
N ARG A 187 11.89 -6.70 1.29
CA ARG A 187 12.40 -6.13 0.03
C ARG A 187 13.10 -4.78 0.26
N PRO A 188 14.01 -4.38 -0.63
CA PRO A 188 14.48 -3.00 -0.67
C PRO A 188 13.27 -2.05 -0.78
N PHE A 189 13.22 -1.04 0.09
CA PHE A 189 12.14 -0.07 0.15
C PHE A 189 12.66 1.36 0.00
N TYR A 190 12.17 2.06 -1.01
CA TYR A 190 12.55 3.42 -1.39
C TYR A 190 11.32 4.32 -1.28
N ASP A 191 11.40 5.34 -0.43
CA ASP A 191 10.28 6.25 -0.17
C ASP A 191 10.69 7.67 -0.53
N TYR A 192 9.94 8.27 -1.45
CA TYR A 192 10.22 9.58 -2.00
C TYR A 192 10.26 10.68 -0.95
N VAL A 193 9.36 10.64 0.04
CA VAL A 193 9.30 11.72 1.03
C VAL A 193 10.42 11.60 2.07
N VAL A 194 11.03 10.42 2.19
CA VAL A 194 12.19 10.16 3.05
C VAL A 194 13.50 10.50 2.34
N ASP A 195 13.68 9.98 1.13
CA ASP A 195 14.86 10.26 0.30
C ASP A 195 14.46 10.35 -1.19
N PRO A 196 14.17 11.57 -1.68
CA PRO A 196 13.81 11.79 -3.08
C PRO A 196 14.85 11.27 -4.07
N THR A 197 16.14 11.30 -3.70
CA THR A 197 17.24 10.93 -4.60
C THR A 197 17.35 9.42 -4.79
N SER A 198 16.81 8.63 -3.86
CA SER A 198 16.82 7.17 -3.90
C SER A 198 15.70 6.56 -4.76
N THR A 199 14.74 7.37 -5.20
CA THR A 199 13.54 6.91 -5.92
C THR A 199 13.65 6.98 -7.44
N VAL A 200 14.85 6.81 -7.96
CA VAL A 200 15.09 6.73 -9.41
C VAL A 200 14.67 5.33 -9.91
N LEU A 201 13.78 5.31 -10.90
CA LEU A 201 13.29 4.11 -11.56
C LEU A 201 14.01 3.92 -12.90
N ASP A 202 14.69 2.79 -13.07
CA ASP A 202 15.36 2.39 -14.29
C ASP A 202 15.23 0.88 -14.53
N ASP A 203 15.90 0.36 -15.57
CA ASP A 203 15.81 -1.06 -15.93
C ASP A 203 16.42 -2.03 -14.91
N ASN A 204 17.27 -1.54 -14.00
CA ASN A 204 17.94 -2.33 -12.96
C ASN A 204 17.27 -2.19 -11.58
N SER A 205 16.25 -1.34 -11.46
CA SER A 205 15.45 -1.17 -10.26
C SER A 205 14.83 -2.48 -9.79
N ARG A 206 14.69 -2.61 -8.47
CA ARG A 206 14.11 -3.77 -7.79
C ARG A 206 13.63 -3.38 -6.39
N GLY A 207 12.56 -4.00 -5.92
CA GLY A 207 11.99 -3.73 -4.61
C GLY A 207 10.72 -2.89 -4.66
N ILE A 208 10.47 -2.14 -3.59
CA ILE A 208 9.26 -1.34 -3.39
C ILE A 208 9.65 0.13 -3.47
N TYR A 209 8.99 0.85 -4.36
CA TYR A 209 9.09 2.29 -4.53
C TYR A 209 7.77 2.91 -4.10
N HIS A 210 7.83 3.98 -3.33
CA HIS A 210 6.66 4.67 -2.83
C HIS A 210 6.76 6.14 -3.16
N LEU A 211 5.81 6.59 -3.98
CA LEU A 211 5.79 7.94 -4.53
C LEU A 211 4.47 8.60 -4.19
N PRO A 212 4.45 9.89 -3.84
CA PRO A 212 3.20 10.61 -3.79
C PRO A 212 2.65 10.77 -5.22
N THR A 213 1.33 10.79 -5.39
CA THR A 213 0.71 10.84 -6.73
C THR A 213 1.14 12.05 -7.57
N TRP A 214 1.47 13.19 -6.96
CA TRP A 214 1.97 14.34 -7.71
C TRP A 214 3.38 14.14 -8.28
N ARG A 215 4.12 13.13 -7.78
CA ARG A 215 5.42 12.70 -8.31
C ARG A 215 5.34 11.48 -9.23
N PHE A 216 4.15 11.19 -9.76
CA PHE A 216 3.97 10.16 -10.76
C PHE A 216 4.81 10.40 -12.03
N ASP A 217 5.25 11.65 -12.28
CA ASP A 217 6.19 12.01 -13.35
C ASP A 217 7.55 11.32 -13.24
N LEU A 218 7.92 10.79 -12.07
CA LEU A 218 9.16 10.05 -11.87
C LEU A 218 9.14 8.64 -12.46
N ILE A 219 7.96 8.13 -12.83
CA ILE A 219 7.83 6.83 -13.48
C ILE A 219 8.10 7.03 -14.99
N PRO A 220 9.10 6.35 -15.58
CA PRO A 220 9.39 6.52 -16.99
C PRO A 220 8.23 6.08 -17.89
N ASP A 221 8.13 6.70 -19.07
CA ASP A 221 7.16 6.29 -20.08
C ASP A 221 7.35 4.82 -20.47
N ASN A 222 6.25 4.07 -20.62
CA ASN A 222 6.23 2.65 -20.96
C ASN A 222 7.01 1.75 -19.98
N TYR A 223 7.21 2.20 -18.74
CA TYR A 223 7.95 1.43 -17.73
C TYR A 223 7.15 0.32 -17.08
N VAL A 224 5.86 0.56 -16.83
CA VAL A 224 4.99 -0.32 -16.02
C VAL A 224 4.36 -1.41 -16.90
N ASP A 225 4.41 -2.66 -16.42
CA ASP A 225 3.78 -3.80 -17.08
C ASP A 225 2.31 -3.96 -16.67
N LYS A 226 1.97 -3.55 -15.44
CA LYS A 226 0.66 -3.76 -14.83
C LYS A 226 0.27 -2.60 -13.91
N ILE A 227 -0.95 -2.13 -14.07
CA ILE A 227 -1.57 -1.14 -13.19
C ILE A 227 -2.66 -1.82 -12.36
N VAL A 228 -2.59 -1.65 -11.06
CA VAL A 228 -3.55 -2.13 -10.07
C VAL A 228 -4.29 -0.92 -9.52
N THR A 229 -5.62 -1.00 -9.52
CA THR A 229 -6.52 -0.01 -8.94
C THR A 229 -7.59 -0.74 -8.14
N VAL A 230 -7.23 -1.27 -6.98
CA VAL A 230 -8.20 -1.98 -6.14
C VAL A 230 -8.89 -0.95 -5.25
N GLN A 231 -10.17 -0.73 -5.51
CA GLN A 231 -11.00 0.11 -4.65
C GLN A 231 -11.16 -0.60 -3.29
N VAL A 232 -10.67 0.05 -2.24
CA VAL A 232 -10.96 -0.26 -0.83
C VAL A 232 -12.30 0.32 -0.42
#